data_AF-A0A9E3D8S9-F1
#
_entry.id   AF-A0A9E3D8S9-F1
#
_cell.length_a   1.000
_cell.length_b   1.000
_cell.length_c   1.000
_cell.angle_alpha   90.00
_cell.angle_beta   90.00
_cell.angle_gamma   90.00
#
_symmetry.space_group_name_H-M   'P 1'
#
loop_
_entity.id
_entity.type
_entity.pdbx_description
1 polymer ?
#
loop_
_entity_poly.entity_id
_entity_poly.type
_entity_poly.pdbx_seq_one_letter_code
_entity_poly.pdbx_strand_id
1 'polypeptide(L)'
;MAAPRILTTTVGSYSVPEWLAAHPSEEALLDATRNIFALQREVGIDLPTDGEFYRFDPNHPDTNGMIDYFVRPLGGVRQVIGRTAAERFRKYQPMAFRRKPAGVITGQVDEGGLDLLTECQRSAAVSAGPFKFTLTSPYMLARTLLDEYYGTFDTVCMKIADVLASQLKGLPCQCIQV
;
A
#
# COMPACT_ATOMS: atom_id res chain seq x y z
N MET A 1 -31.63 5.87 17.12
CA MET A 1 -31.98 5.50 15.73
C MET A 1 -31.60 4.04 15.53
N ALA A 2 -32.36 3.28 14.74
CA ALA A 2 -31.98 1.91 14.39
C ALA A 2 -30.73 1.91 13.50
N ALA A 3 -29.88 0.88 13.63
CA ALA A 3 -28.70 0.75 12.77
C ALA A 3 -29.13 0.60 11.29
N PRO A 4 -28.45 1.26 10.34
CA PRO A 4 -28.78 1.16 8.92
C PRO A 4 -28.57 -0.26 8.40
N ARG A 5 -29.42 -0.69 7.45
CA ARG A 5 -29.34 -2.03 6.82
C ARG A 5 -28.20 -2.16 5.82
N ILE A 6 -27.72 -1.06 5.27
CA ILE A 6 -26.63 -0.98 4.31
C ILE A 6 -25.63 0.02 4.90
N LEU A 7 -24.38 -0.41 5.05
CA LEU A 7 -23.28 0.45 5.52
C LEU A 7 -22.48 0.97 4.32
N THR A 8 -21.99 2.19 4.44
CA THR A 8 -21.24 2.91 3.42
C THR A 8 -19.75 2.96 3.75
N THR A 9 -18.92 2.91 2.72
CA THR A 9 -17.46 3.03 2.78
C THR A 9 -16.94 3.50 1.42
N THR A 10 -15.67 3.90 1.36
CA THR A 10 -14.98 4.26 0.11
C THR A 10 -13.96 3.18 -0.23
N VAL A 11 -13.34 3.20 -1.42
CA VAL A 11 -12.35 2.18 -1.79
C VAL A 11 -11.09 2.25 -0.92
N GLY A 12 -10.60 3.45 -0.59
CA GLY A 12 -9.33 3.61 0.12
C GLY A 12 -8.72 4.98 -0.09
N SER A 13 -7.99 5.11 -1.20
CA SER A 13 -7.20 6.29 -1.56
C SER A 13 -8.02 7.57 -1.74
N TYR A 14 -7.42 8.70 -1.35
CA TYR A 14 -7.91 10.05 -1.65
C TYR A 14 -6.84 10.86 -2.40
N SER A 15 -7.26 11.94 -3.07
CA SER A 15 -6.34 12.88 -3.70
C SER A 15 -5.47 13.55 -2.63
N VAL A 16 -4.15 13.54 -2.85
CA VAL A 16 -3.18 14.17 -1.96
C VAL A 16 -3.42 15.69 -1.97
N PRO A 17 -3.62 16.33 -0.79
CA PRO A 17 -3.77 17.78 -0.73
C PRO A 17 -2.51 18.50 -1.24
N GLU A 18 -2.69 19.62 -1.94
CA GLU A 18 -1.58 20.37 -2.56
C GLU A 18 -0.51 20.78 -1.54
N TRP A 19 -0.93 21.17 -0.34
CA TRP A 19 -0.02 21.57 0.74
C TRP A 19 0.80 20.39 1.29
N LEU A 20 0.26 19.17 1.32
CA LEU A 20 1.00 17.96 1.71
C LEU A 20 2.04 17.61 0.64
N ALA A 21 1.69 17.77 -0.64
CA ALA A 21 2.61 17.55 -1.74
C ALA A 21 3.74 18.59 -1.77
N ALA A 22 3.44 19.86 -1.47
CA ALA A 22 4.41 20.95 -1.46
C ALA A 22 5.36 20.90 -0.25
N HIS A 23 4.85 20.51 0.93
CA HIS A 23 5.59 20.52 2.19
C HIS A 23 5.32 19.23 3.00
N PRO A 24 5.88 18.08 2.59
CA PRO A 24 5.66 16.81 3.28
C PRO A 24 6.33 16.81 4.66
N SER A 25 5.56 16.47 5.69
CA SER A 25 6.02 16.24 7.06
C SER A 25 5.11 15.22 7.76
N GLU A 26 5.56 14.64 8.87
CA GLU A 26 4.71 13.73 9.67
C GLU A 26 3.45 14.44 10.19
N GLU A 27 3.57 15.70 10.61
CA GLU A 27 2.45 16.53 11.05
C GLU A 27 1.45 16.76 9.91
N ALA A 28 1.95 17.16 8.72
CA ALA A 28 1.13 17.38 7.54
C ALA A 28 0.38 16.10 7.12
N LEU A 29 1.04 14.93 7.21
CA LEU A 29 0.43 13.64 6.92
C LEU A 29 -0.69 13.29 7.91
N LEU A 30 -0.45 13.50 9.21
CA LEU A 30 -1.46 13.28 10.26
C LEU A 30 -2.67 14.20 10.08
N ASP A 31 -2.45 15.48 9.77
CA ASP A 31 -3.51 16.45 9.53
C ASP A 31 -4.32 16.10 8.28
N ALA A 32 -3.67 15.68 7.20
CA ALA A 32 -4.36 15.26 5.97
C ALA A 32 -5.26 14.05 6.26
N THR A 33 -4.71 13.07 6.98
CA THR A 33 -5.42 11.84 7.38
C THR A 33 -6.62 12.16 8.28
N ARG A 34 -6.43 13.04 9.28
CA ARG A 34 -7.52 13.53 10.16
C ARG A 34 -8.62 14.20 9.35
N ASN A 35 -8.27 15.06 8.40
CA ASN A 35 -9.23 15.78 7.58
C ASN A 35 -10.07 14.83 6.71
N ILE A 36 -9.47 13.78 6.13
CA ILE A 36 -10.20 12.77 5.35
C ILE A 36 -11.15 11.94 6.23
N PHE A 37 -10.74 11.61 7.45
CA PHE A 37 -11.63 10.98 8.41
C PHE A 37 -12.81 11.87 8.80
N ALA A 38 -12.56 13.15 9.05
CA ALA A 38 -13.60 14.11 9.40
C ALA A 38 -14.58 14.31 8.25
N LEU A 39 -14.08 14.52 7.02
CA LEU A 39 -14.89 14.72 5.82
C LEU A 39 -15.81 13.53 5.54
N GLN A 40 -15.28 12.31 5.59
CA GLN A 40 -16.09 11.10 5.40
C GLN A 40 -17.21 10.98 6.43
N ARG A 41 -16.93 11.31 7.70
CA ARG A 41 -17.96 11.27 8.74
C ARG A 41 -19.00 12.38 8.62
N GLU A 42 -18.59 13.57 8.22
CA GLU A 42 -19.50 14.70 7.97
C GLU A 42 -20.55 14.33 6.92
N VAL A 43 -20.15 13.60 5.88
CA VAL A 43 -21.07 13.13 4.82
C VAL A 43 -21.73 11.77 5.13
N GLY A 44 -21.52 11.23 6.34
CA GLY A 44 -22.20 10.03 6.82
C GLY A 44 -21.63 8.69 6.33
N ILE A 45 -20.34 8.61 5.99
CA ILE A 45 -19.67 7.33 5.71
C ILE A 45 -19.55 6.51 7.00
N ASP A 46 -20.12 5.30 7.00
CA ASP A 46 -20.19 4.43 8.18
C ASP A 46 -18.82 3.84 8.57
N LEU A 47 -18.00 3.48 7.58
CA LEU A 47 -16.65 2.94 7.80
C LEU A 47 -15.64 3.69 6.91
N PRO A 48 -15.05 4.79 7.42
CA PRO A 48 -14.14 5.62 6.64
C PRO A 48 -12.78 4.93 6.40
N THR A 49 -12.04 5.43 5.43
CA THR A 49 -10.64 5.04 5.14
C THR A 49 -9.68 6.19 5.48
N ASP A 50 -8.39 5.90 5.62
CA ASP A 50 -7.36 6.89 5.95
C ASP A 50 -6.85 7.71 4.75
N GLY A 51 -7.33 7.41 3.54
CA GLY A 51 -6.91 8.10 2.32
C GLY A 51 -5.58 7.64 1.73
N GLU A 52 -4.88 6.70 2.37
CA GLU A 52 -3.62 6.09 1.90
C GLU A 52 -2.46 7.06 1.67
N PHE A 53 -2.47 8.22 2.33
CA PHE A 53 -1.47 9.28 2.10
C PHE A 53 -0.03 8.87 2.43
N TYR A 54 0.18 7.91 3.32
CA TYR A 54 1.50 7.36 3.65
C TYR A 54 2.16 6.60 2.48
N ARG A 55 1.40 6.27 1.42
CA ARG A 55 1.90 5.63 0.21
C ARG A 55 2.38 6.62 -0.84
N PHE A 56 2.10 7.91 -0.65
CA PHE A 56 2.47 8.94 -1.60
C PHE A 56 3.98 9.17 -1.59
N ASP A 57 4.61 8.97 -2.75
CA ASP A 57 6.01 9.35 -3.01
C ASP A 57 6.05 10.33 -4.19
N PRO A 58 6.37 11.63 -3.96
CA PRO A 58 6.54 12.61 -5.02
C PRO A 58 7.55 12.21 -6.10
N ASN A 59 8.51 11.35 -5.77
CA ASN A 59 9.55 10.90 -6.69
C ASN A 59 9.10 9.74 -7.61
N HIS A 60 7.91 9.17 -7.38
CA HIS A 60 7.38 8.03 -8.16
C HIS A 60 5.95 8.29 -8.69
N PRO A 61 5.76 9.27 -9.59
CA PRO A 61 4.43 9.69 -10.06
C PRO A 61 3.71 8.63 -10.92
N ASP A 62 4.44 7.76 -11.63
CA ASP A 62 3.86 6.83 -12.61
C ASP A 62 2.89 5.79 -12.00
N THR A 63 2.96 5.53 -10.69
CA THR A 63 2.05 4.57 -10.00
C THR A 63 1.53 5.06 -8.65
N ASN A 64 1.63 6.38 -8.38
CA ASN A 64 1.30 7.00 -7.09
C ASN A 64 1.95 6.30 -5.88
N GLY A 65 3.12 5.67 -6.05
CA GLY A 65 3.84 4.98 -4.99
C GLY A 65 3.13 3.77 -4.37
N MET A 66 1.90 3.41 -4.76
CA MET A 66 1.11 2.37 -4.06
C MET A 66 1.80 1.02 -4.01
N ILE A 67 2.34 0.54 -5.14
CA ILE A 67 3.06 -0.75 -5.22
C ILE A 67 4.45 -0.61 -4.61
N ASP A 68 5.16 0.46 -4.98
CA ASP A 68 6.54 0.71 -4.56
C ASP A 68 6.64 0.86 -3.04
N TYR A 69 5.61 1.41 -2.38
CA TYR A 69 5.49 1.46 -0.92
C TYR A 69 5.61 0.09 -0.27
N PHE A 70 4.93 -0.94 -0.80
CA PHE A 70 5.01 -2.30 -0.26
C PHE A 70 6.28 -3.03 -0.68
N VAL A 71 6.76 -2.81 -1.90
CA VAL A 71 7.87 -3.56 -2.49
C VAL A 71 9.23 -3.05 -2.04
N ARG A 72 9.40 -1.74 -1.91
CA ARG A 72 10.67 -1.09 -1.58
C ARG A 72 11.28 -1.56 -0.25
N PRO A 73 10.51 -1.73 0.83
CA PRO A 73 11.08 -2.13 2.11
C PRO A 73 11.36 -3.63 2.23
N LEU A 74 10.85 -4.50 1.34
CA LEU A 74 11.00 -5.95 1.48
C LEU A 74 12.46 -6.41 1.40
N GLY A 75 12.83 -7.35 2.28
CA GLY A 75 14.08 -8.08 2.18
C GLY A 75 14.10 -9.00 0.96
N GLY A 76 15.30 -9.28 0.45
CA GLY A 76 15.48 -10.10 -0.76
C GLY A 76 15.06 -9.45 -2.08
N VAL A 77 14.60 -8.19 -2.05
CA VAL A 77 14.16 -7.44 -3.23
C VAL A 77 15.11 -6.26 -3.53
N ARG A 78 15.79 -6.33 -4.68
CA ARG A 78 16.64 -5.27 -5.19
C ARG A 78 15.83 -4.19 -5.91
N GLN A 79 16.01 -2.94 -5.48
CA GLN A 79 15.31 -1.76 -6.03
C GLN A 79 16.01 -1.14 -7.25
N VAL A 80 17.33 -1.30 -7.37
CA VAL A 80 18.09 -0.73 -8.49
C VAL A 80 17.82 -1.55 -9.74
N ILE A 81 16.98 -1.05 -10.65
CA ILE A 81 16.60 -1.77 -11.88
C ILE A 81 17.53 -1.43 -13.04
N GLY A 82 18.37 -2.38 -13.44
CA GLY A 82 19.21 -2.26 -14.64
C GLY A 82 18.44 -2.48 -15.95
N ARG A 83 19.05 -2.09 -17.07
CA ARG A 83 18.48 -2.22 -18.44
C ARG A 83 18.02 -3.66 -18.75
N THR A 84 18.86 -4.65 -18.47
CA THR A 84 18.58 -6.06 -18.74
C THR A 84 17.34 -6.55 -17.99
N ALA A 85 17.21 -6.20 -16.71
CA ALA A 85 16.04 -6.55 -15.91
C ALA A 85 14.76 -5.89 -16.46
N ALA A 86 14.83 -4.61 -16.84
CA ALA A 86 13.69 -3.90 -17.44
C ALA A 86 13.28 -4.49 -18.81
N GLU A 87 14.22 -4.98 -19.61
CA GLU A 87 13.91 -5.66 -20.88
C GLU A 87 13.29 -7.05 -20.64
N ARG A 88 13.80 -7.82 -19.67
CA ARG A 88 13.21 -9.11 -19.27
C ARG A 88 11.77 -8.94 -18.79
N PHE A 89 11.53 -7.98 -17.89
CA PHE A 89 10.19 -7.72 -17.37
C PHE A 89 9.19 -7.33 -18.46
N ARG A 90 9.61 -6.52 -19.44
CA ARG A 90 8.77 -6.15 -20.60
C ARG A 90 8.36 -7.36 -21.45
N LYS A 91 9.22 -8.38 -21.57
CA LYS A 91 8.91 -9.62 -22.31
C LYS A 91 7.90 -10.51 -21.60
N TYR A 92 7.85 -10.46 -20.28
CA TYR A 92 6.93 -11.27 -19.46
C TYR A 92 5.47 -10.78 -19.47
N GLN A 93 5.17 -9.67 -20.18
CA GLN A 93 3.86 -9.01 -20.28
C GLN A 93 2.95 -9.12 -19.04
N PRO A 94 3.33 -8.68 -17.82
CA PRO A 94 2.38 -8.80 -16.72
C PRO A 94 1.29 -7.74 -16.81
N MET A 95 1.57 -6.47 -17.14
CA MET A 95 0.58 -5.39 -17.05
C MET A 95 0.91 -4.19 -17.97
N ALA A 96 -0.04 -3.75 -18.80
CA ALA A 96 0.15 -2.66 -19.77
C ALA A 96 0.46 -1.29 -19.13
N PHE A 97 0.12 -1.09 -17.86
CA PHE A 97 0.34 0.18 -17.16
C PHE A 97 1.76 0.35 -16.60
N ARG A 98 2.58 -0.72 -16.49
CA ARG A 98 3.92 -0.64 -15.89
C ARG A 98 5.01 -1.16 -16.83
N ARG A 99 5.98 -0.29 -17.15
CA ARG A 99 7.07 -0.60 -18.09
C ARG A 99 8.34 -1.13 -17.43
N LYS A 100 8.49 -0.96 -16.11
CA LYS A 100 9.62 -1.42 -15.30
C LYS A 100 9.08 -2.20 -14.09
N PRO A 101 9.77 -3.26 -13.63
CA PRO A 101 9.38 -3.92 -12.39
C PRO A 101 9.47 -2.95 -11.22
N ALA A 102 8.67 -3.16 -10.18
CA ALA A 102 8.78 -2.49 -8.89
C ALA A 102 10.02 -2.94 -8.11
N GLY A 103 10.52 -4.15 -8.39
CA GLY A 103 11.69 -4.70 -7.74
C GLY A 103 12.13 -5.99 -8.43
N VAL A 104 13.37 -6.42 -8.17
CA VAL A 104 13.88 -7.72 -8.61
C VAL A 104 14.10 -8.60 -7.39
N ILE A 105 13.45 -9.75 -7.34
CA ILE A 105 13.66 -10.74 -6.28
C ILE A 105 14.98 -11.46 -6.57
N THR A 106 15.97 -11.25 -5.70
CA THR A 106 17.31 -11.82 -5.84
C THR A 106 17.67 -12.80 -4.70
N GLY A 107 16.78 -12.97 -3.73
CA GLY A 107 16.95 -13.86 -2.59
C GLY A 107 15.62 -14.19 -1.92
N GLN A 108 15.70 -14.85 -0.77
CA GLN A 108 14.53 -15.10 0.06
C GLN A 108 13.86 -13.76 0.44
N VAL A 109 12.54 -13.71 0.27
CA VAL A 109 11.71 -12.53 0.60
C VAL A 109 11.32 -12.62 2.07
N ASP A 110 11.55 -11.52 2.78
CA ASP A 110 11.14 -11.30 4.16
C ASP A 110 10.59 -9.86 4.30
N GLU A 111 10.13 -9.50 5.50
CA GLU A 111 9.52 -8.18 5.76
C GLU A 111 10.46 -7.01 5.52
N GLY A 112 11.78 -7.21 5.61
CA GLY A 112 12.78 -6.16 5.57
C GLY A 112 12.44 -5.03 6.53
N GLY A 113 12.13 -3.86 5.99
CA GLY A 113 11.67 -2.69 6.75
C GLY A 113 10.18 -2.38 6.64
N LEU A 114 9.35 -3.31 6.16
CA LEU A 114 7.91 -3.09 6.03
C LEU A 114 7.30 -3.05 7.43
N ASP A 115 6.57 -1.98 7.73
CA ASP A 115 5.94 -1.77 9.03
C ASP A 115 4.52 -1.21 8.85
N LEU A 116 3.56 -2.11 8.60
CA LEU A 116 2.15 -1.72 8.47
C LEU A 116 1.52 -1.36 9.81
N LEU A 117 2.11 -1.82 10.93
CA LEU A 117 1.59 -1.55 12.27
C LEU A 117 1.77 -0.08 12.62
N THR A 118 2.96 0.48 12.41
CA THR A 118 3.22 1.89 12.67
C THR A 118 2.30 2.79 11.85
N GLU A 119 2.08 2.49 10.57
CA GLU A 119 1.18 3.30 9.74
C GLU A 119 -0.29 3.17 10.17
N CYS A 120 -0.75 1.95 10.47
CA CYS A 120 -2.11 1.76 10.95
C CYS A 120 -2.34 2.44 12.32
N GLN A 121 -1.33 2.44 13.20
CA GLN A 121 -1.36 3.16 14.48
C GLN A 121 -1.45 4.68 14.30
N ARG A 122 -0.71 5.25 13.35
CA ARG A 122 -0.81 6.68 13.00
C ARG A 122 -2.22 7.04 12.52
N SER A 123 -2.79 6.25 11.59
CA SER A 123 -4.18 6.41 11.15
C SER A 123 -5.15 6.29 12.33
N ALA A 124 -4.98 5.28 13.18
CA ALA A 124 -5.83 5.06 14.35
C ALA A 124 -5.80 6.23 15.33
N ALA A 125 -4.63 6.85 15.55
CA ALA A 125 -4.46 7.98 16.48
C ALA A 125 -5.30 9.21 16.10
N VAL A 126 -5.60 9.40 14.82
CA VAL A 126 -6.44 10.49 14.32
C VAL A 126 -7.80 10.02 13.77
N SER A 127 -8.05 8.72 13.81
CA SER A 127 -9.25 8.11 13.24
C SER A 127 -10.52 8.58 13.93
N ALA A 128 -10.51 8.88 15.24
CA ALA A 128 -11.72 9.20 16.02
C ALA A 128 -12.85 8.16 15.90
N GLY A 129 -12.50 6.87 15.75
CA GLY A 129 -13.46 5.76 15.75
C GLY A 129 -13.09 4.67 14.75
N PRO A 130 -14.02 3.75 14.45
CA PRO A 130 -13.76 2.68 13.51
C PRO A 130 -13.34 3.17 12.13
N PHE A 131 -12.43 2.43 11.50
CA PHE A 131 -12.01 2.67 10.12
C PHE A 131 -11.57 1.38 9.41
N LYS A 132 -11.52 1.47 8.08
CA LYS A 132 -10.99 0.45 7.19
C LYS A 132 -9.58 0.83 6.74
N PHE A 133 -8.62 -0.08 6.96
CA PHE A 133 -7.26 0.02 6.46
C PHE A 133 -7.12 -0.81 5.18
N THR A 134 -6.39 -0.32 4.19
CA THR A 134 -6.21 -1.06 2.93
C THR A 134 -4.81 -1.64 2.84
N LEU A 135 -4.60 -2.62 1.98
CA LEU A 135 -3.29 -3.06 1.51
C LEU A 135 -3.41 -3.56 0.07
N THR A 136 -2.29 -3.63 -0.63
CA THR A 136 -2.28 -4.19 -1.99
C THR A 136 -2.15 -5.71 -1.92
N SER A 137 -3.06 -6.43 -2.57
CA SER A 137 -3.00 -7.91 -2.62
C SER A 137 -1.62 -8.47 -3.01
N PRO A 138 -1.22 -9.62 -2.44
CA PRO A 138 0.04 -10.28 -2.78
C PRO A 138 0.13 -10.66 -4.26
N TYR A 139 -1.01 -11.00 -4.89
CA TYR A 139 -1.09 -11.28 -6.32
C TYR A 139 -0.70 -10.05 -7.15
N MET A 140 -1.23 -8.87 -6.82
CA MET A 140 -0.89 -7.64 -7.52
C MET A 140 0.57 -7.26 -7.33
N LEU A 141 1.10 -7.39 -6.11
CA LEU A 141 2.52 -7.13 -5.85
C LEU A 141 3.43 -8.10 -6.61
N ALA A 142 3.12 -9.40 -6.62
CA ALA A 142 3.88 -10.41 -7.36
C ALA A 142 3.98 -10.09 -8.85
N ARG A 143 2.89 -9.61 -9.48
CA ARG A 143 2.88 -9.25 -10.90
C ARG A 143 3.77 -8.07 -11.25
N THR A 144 4.17 -7.29 -10.26
CA THR A 144 5.01 -6.11 -10.46
C THR A 144 6.49 -6.41 -10.28
N LEU A 145 6.83 -7.60 -9.78
CA LEU A 145 8.19 -8.00 -9.50
C LEU A 145 8.78 -8.82 -10.65
N LEU A 146 10.10 -8.69 -10.83
CA LEU A 146 10.86 -9.63 -11.65
C LEU A 146 11.47 -10.70 -10.73
N ASP A 147 11.20 -11.96 -11.01
CA ASP A 147 11.75 -13.07 -10.24
C ASP A 147 13.07 -13.60 -10.84
N GLU A 148 14.14 -13.57 -10.05
CA GLU A 148 15.44 -14.18 -10.35
C GLU A 148 15.85 -15.25 -9.31
N TYR A 149 14.94 -15.64 -8.40
CA TYR A 149 15.25 -16.55 -7.29
C TYR A 149 14.32 -17.76 -7.19
N TYR A 150 13.00 -17.57 -7.17
CA TYR A 150 12.04 -18.66 -6.88
C TYR A 150 11.62 -19.45 -8.11
N GLY A 151 11.70 -18.85 -9.30
CA GLY A 151 11.44 -19.48 -10.60
C GLY A 151 9.96 -19.64 -10.97
N THR A 152 9.01 -19.34 -10.08
CA THR A 152 7.57 -19.47 -10.35
C THR A 152 6.75 -18.36 -9.72
N PHE A 153 5.75 -17.87 -10.47
CA PHE A 153 4.84 -16.81 -10.01
C PHE A 153 4.07 -17.20 -8.74
N ASP A 154 3.58 -18.44 -8.67
CA ASP A 154 2.80 -18.92 -7.53
C ASP A 154 3.61 -18.90 -6.23
N THR A 155 4.90 -19.30 -6.31
CA THR A 155 5.81 -19.24 -5.16
C THR A 155 6.06 -17.80 -4.73
N VAL A 156 6.29 -16.89 -5.69
CA VAL A 156 6.46 -15.46 -5.39
C VAL A 156 5.21 -14.89 -4.72
N CYS A 157 4.03 -15.16 -5.27
CA CYS A 157 2.75 -14.70 -4.73
C CYS A 157 2.54 -15.19 -3.29
N MET A 158 2.79 -16.47 -3.02
CA MET A 158 2.67 -17.03 -1.67
C MET A 158 3.71 -16.45 -0.70
N LYS A 159 4.95 -16.21 -1.15
CA LYS A 159 5.98 -15.61 -0.28
C LYS A 159 5.66 -14.18 0.11
N ILE A 160 5.08 -13.40 -0.80
CA ILE A 160 4.58 -12.06 -0.46
C ILE A 160 3.37 -12.16 0.47
N ALA A 161 2.46 -13.11 0.24
CA ALA A 161 1.32 -13.33 1.12
C ALA A 161 1.74 -13.68 2.55
N ASP A 162 2.75 -14.53 2.73
CA ASP A 162 3.32 -14.89 4.04
C ASP A 162 3.80 -13.62 4.79
N VAL A 163 4.54 -12.74 4.10
CA VAL A 163 5.03 -11.48 4.66
C VAL A 163 3.89 -10.52 4.99
N LEU A 164 2.94 -10.31 4.07
CA LEU A 164 1.81 -9.43 4.34
C LEU A 164 0.96 -9.94 5.52
N ALA A 165 0.75 -11.25 5.61
CA ALA A 165 -0.02 -11.85 6.70
C ALA A 165 0.63 -11.63 8.07
N SER A 166 1.97 -11.68 8.17
CA SER A 166 2.66 -11.39 9.44
C SER A 166 2.45 -9.94 9.90
N GLN A 167 2.33 -9.02 8.95
CA GLN A 167 2.13 -7.59 9.18
C GLN A 167 0.70 -7.23 9.62
N LEU A 168 -0.30 -8.09 9.40
CA LEU A 168 -1.70 -7.78 9.76
C LEU A 168 -2.00 -7.96 11.24
N LYS A 169 -1.13 -8.67 11.97
CA LYS A 169 -1.39 -9.00 13.36
C LYS A 169 -1.32 -7.75 14.24
N GLY A 170 -2.43 -7.43 14.89
CA GLY A 170 -2.50 -6.33 15.85
C GLY A 170 -2.72 -4.94 15.25
N LEU A 171 -3.02 -4.86 13.94
CA LEU A 171 -3.38 -3.59 13.31
C LEU A 171 -4.64 -3.00 13.99
N PRO A 172 -4.57 -1.76 14.53
CA PRO A 172 -5.67 -1.14 15.27
C PRO A 172 -6.77 -0.58 14.34
N CYS A 173 -7.38 -1.43 13.52
CA CYS A 173 -8.49 -1.09 12.62
C CYS A 173 -9.59 -2.17 12.68
N GLN A 174 -10.78 -1.86 12.16
CA GLN A 174 -11.96 -2.73 12.24
C GLN A 174 -12.12 -3.58 11.00
N CYS A 175 -11.51 -3.17 9.90
CA CYS A 175 -11.57 -3.87 8.64
C CYS A 175 -10.25 -3.69 7.90
N ILE A 176 -9.76 -4.78 7.33
CA ILE A 176 -8.63 -4.79 6.41
C ILE A 176 -9.16 -5.13 5.02
N GLN A 177 -8.87 -4.28 4.04
CA GLN A 177 -9.11 -4.55 2.62
C GLN A 177 -7.80 -4.97 1.95
N VAL A 178 -7.82 -6.06 1.19
CA VAL A 178 -6.68 -6.66 0.48
C VAL A 178 -6.87 -6.59 -1.03
#